data_AF-A0A954J541-F1
#
_entry.id   AF-A0A954J541-F1
#
_cell.length_a   1.000
_cell.length_b   1.000
_cell.length_c   1.000
_cell.angle_alpha   90.00
_cell.angle_beta   90.00
_cell.angle_gamma   90.00
#
_symmetry.space_group_name_H-M   'P 1'
#
loop_
_entity.id
_entity.type
_entity.pdbx_description
1 polymer ?
#
loop_
_entity_poly.entity_id
_entity_poly.type
_entity_poly.pdbx_seq_one_letter_code
_entity_poly.pdbx_strand_id
1 'polypeptide(L)'
;MRFFSLLGGCLLFTLASCSAWRPAAEYDSWTLYVQSGDDVEPAPYEATVFPALLFVEEQLGPFRDHVNIHAHEDGVTMDGGGFGRASGGGASGTGEVPGIGPARVRAFHTRSKNKLFSRSKIVTGTPEPGTMVHELVHARFAERPDELPLWFEEGYASLLGDGVLNDGRWTFDGLACWQWRELREQEFTDADLARLLEIGAGDAQTARENVLVHFVGWAIVFDLYRETGHTDPDLLLMHFGHGGDPVVQARERLEHTLADETPVDWMERLKSDDPSVRMATAKGSWKLVSRAVLTKLLRALETEDDDEVRVTLAINSLAIAGERRLGWRTDAWMWRSIFPVLRDAQLDDPREQEALRKIYRAYRRGGSDRDQTQAALNTLSRFWEE
;
A
#
# COMPACT_ATOMS: atom_id res chain seq x y z
N MET A 1 15.68 75.03 14.04
CA MET A 1 16.39 74.24 15.07
C MET A 1 16.19 72.76 14.75
N ARG A 2 17.31 72.02 14.53
CA ARG A 2 17.60 70.58 14.79
C ARG A 2 16.52 69.52 14.42
N PHE A 3 16.68 68.63 13.45
CA PHE A 3 17.51 67.40 13.30
C PHE A 3 17.19 66.19 14.22
N PHE A 4 16.92 65.03 13.56
CA PHE A 4 17.14 63.60 13.93
C PHE A 4 16.36 63.02 15.13
N SER A 5 15.90 61.77 15.22
CA SER A 5 15.92 60.47 14.50
C SER A 5 14.84 59.60 15.20
N LEU A 6 14.21 58.53 14.70
CA LEU A 6 14.75 57.21 14.37
C LEU A 6 13.55 56.30 13.99
N LEU A 7 13.74 55.45 12.97
CA LEU A 7 13.31 54.06 12.80
C LEU A 7 11.96 53.58 13.40
N GLY A 8 11.11 52.88 12.67
CA GLY A 8 11.42 51.82 11.71
C GLY A 8 10.95 50.49 12.28
N GLY A 9 10.16 49.74 11.50
CA GLY A 9 9.82 48.36 11.78
C GLY A 9 8.49 48.15 12.50
N CYS A 10 7.44 47.86 11.72
CA CYS A 10 6.45 46.81 11.98
C CYS A 10 5.43 46.75 10.82
N LEU A 11 5.92 46.63 9.59
CA LEU A 11 5.12 46.45 8.39
C LEU A 11 5.72 45.31 7.54
N LEU A 12 6.11 44.21 8.20
CA LEU A 12 6.77 43.05 7.59
C LEU A 12 6.42 41.68 8.21
N PHE A 13 5.29 41.53 8.91
CA PHE A 13 4.91 40.21 9.44
C PHE A 13 3.42 39.92 9.32
N THR A 14 2.92 39.80 8.09
CA THR A 14 1.73 38.99 7.73
C THR A 14 1.78 38.52 6.26
N LEU A 15 2.97 38.17 5.74
CA LEU A 15 3.08 37.25 4.60
C LEU A 15 3.16 35.83 5.16
N ALA A 16 2.03 35.32 5.65
CA ALA A 16 1.91 33.92 6.02
C ALA A 16 1.87 33.10 4.72
N SER A 17 3.03 32.52 4.38
CA SER A 17 3.27 31.35 3.52
C SER A 17 2.11 30.91 2.62
N CYS A 18 2.07 31.41 1.39
CA CYS A 18 1.54 30.60 0.29
C CYS A 18 2.64 29.62 -0.08
N SER A 19 2.50 28.35 0.31
CA SER A 19 3.42 27.28 -0.08
C SER A 19 3.40 27.13 -1.61
N ALA A 20 4.34 27.80 -2.27
CA ALA A 20 4.53 27.68 -3.71
C ALA A 20 5.19 26.34 -4.00
N TRP A 21 4.45 25.45 -4.65
CA TRP A 21 4.97 24.21 -5.22
C TRP A 21 5.86 24.55 -6.41
N ARG A 22 7.03 23.92 -6.49
CA ARG A 22 7.98 24.08 -7.61
C ARG A 22 8.32 22.71 -8.20
N PRO A 23 8.58 22.62 -9.51
CA PRO A 23 9.06 21.37 -10.09
C PRO A 23 10.44 21.02 -9.52
N ALA A 24 10.61 19.78 -9.08
CA ALA A 24 11.87 19.18 -8.69
C ALA A 24 12.46 18.32 -9.81
N ALA A 25 11.61 17.67 -10.60
CA ALA A 25 11.97 16.93 -11.81
C ALA A 25 10.79 16.92 -12.80
N GLU A 26 11.09 17.03 -14.09
CA GLU A 26 10.10 17.03 -15.17
C GLU A 26 10.44 15.92 -16.16
N TYR A 27 9.44 15.11 -16.49
CA TYR A 27 9.50 14.03 -17.46
C TYR A 27 8.38 14.19 -18.49
N ASP A 28 8.43 13.42 -19.58
CA ASP A 28 7.49 13.57 -20.69
C ASP A 28 6.02 13.35 -20.28
N SER A 29 5.74 12.41 -19.37
CA SER A 29 4.39 12.03 -18.95
C SER A 29 4.00 12.47 -17.53
N TRP A 30 4.96 12.95 -16.73
CA TRP A 30 4.71 13.34 -15.35
C TRP A 30 5.72 14.35 -14.79
N THR A 31 5.34 15.05 -13.72
CA THR A 31 6.21 16.02 -13.02
C THR A 31 6.18 15.78 -11.52
N LEU A 32 7.36 15.83 -10.89
CA LEU A 32 7.52 15.88 -9.45
C LEU A 32 7.56 17.32 -8.96
N TYR A 33 6.68 17.67 -8.03
CA TYR A 33 6.60 18.95 -7.36
C TYR A 33 6.97 18.80 -5.88
N VAL A 34 7.65 19.82 -5.34
CA VAL A 34 8.03 19.92 -3.92
C VAL A 34 7.63 21.28 -3.36
N GLN A 35 7.39 21.38 -2.05
CA GLN A 35 7.16 22.68 -1.44
C GLN A 35 8.46 23.50 -1.39
N SER A 36 8.32 24.82 -1.39
CA SER A 36 9.46 25.73 -1.24
C SER A 36 10.07 25.58 0.15
N GLY A 37 11.25 24.95 0.22
CA GLY A 37 11.99 24.71 1.47
C GLY A 37 12.32 23.24 1.72
N ASP A 38 11.57 22.34 1.09
CA ASP A 38 11.77 20.89 1.21
C ASP A 38 12.95 20.44 0.33
N ASP A 39 13.73 19.48 0.82
CA ASP A 39 14.88 18.87 0.12
C ASP A 39 14.56 17.42 -0.23
N VAL A 40 13.69 17.24 -1.23
CA VAL A 40 13.29 15.90 -1.70
C VAL A 40 14.20 15.46 -2.83
N GLU A 41 14.88 14.33 -2.65
CA GLU A 41 15.64 13.66 -3.70
C GLU A 41 14.70 13.08 -4.78
N PRO A 42 14.85 13.43 -6.07
CA PRO A 42 13.97 12.93 -7.12
C PRO A 42 14.16 11.45 -7.47
N ALA A 43 15.38 10.90 -7.32
CA ALA A 43 15.72 9.56 -7.81
C ALA A 43 14.89 8.42 -7.16
N PRO A 44 14.62 8.42 -5.85
CA PRO A 44 13.68 7.45 -5.26
C PRO A 44 12.26 7.53 -5.82
N TYR A 45 11.77 8.73 -6.11
CA TYR A 45 10.45 8.90 -6.75
C TYR A 45 10.47 8.40 -8.19
N GLU A 46 11.52 8.69 -8.94
CA GLU A 46 11.71 8.21 -10.30
C GLU A 46 11.67 6.67 -10.37
N ALA A 47 12.43 6.00 -9.48
CA ALA A 47 12.50 4.55 -9.40
C ALA A 47 11.16 3.87 -9.07
N THR A 48 10.24 4.60 -8.43
CA THR A 48 8.91 4.11 -8.05
C THR A 48 7.83 4.47 -9.08
N VAL A 49 7.82 5.72 -9.54
CA VAL A 49 6.76 6.27 -10.38
C VAL A 49 6.79 5.68 -11.77
N PHE A 50 7.97 5.52 -12.38
CA PHE A 50 8.05 4.98 -13.74
C PHE A 50 7.49 3.56 -13.84
N PRO A 51 7.91 2.59 -13.01
CA PRO A 51 7.32 1.25 -13.02
C PRO A 51 5.81 1.25 -12.74
N ALA A 52 5.37 2.06 -11.77
CA ALA A 52 3.96 2.15 -11.40
C ALA A 52 3.09 2.72 -12.53
N LEU A 53 3.58 3.77 -13.20
CA LEU A 53 2.91 4.40 -14.34
C LEU A 53 2.79 3.42 -15.51
N LEU A 54 3.89 2.76 -15.89
CA LEU A 54 3.87 1.76 -16.96
C LEU A 54 2.88 0.63 -16.67
N PHE A 55 2.86 0.14 -15.44
CA PHE A 55 1.93 -0.91 -15.02
C PHE A 55 0.46 -0.44 -15.10
N VAL A 56 0.15 0.75 -14.58
CA VAL A 56 -1.22 1.29 -14.64
C VAL A 56 -1.67 1.53 -16.08
N GLU A 57 -0.78 2.01 -16.95
CA GLU A 57 -1.08 2.18 -18.38
C GLU A 57 -1.28 0.84 -19.10
N GLU A 58 -0.57 -0.22 -18.71
CA GLU A 58 -0.79 -1.57 -19.23
C GLU A 58 -2.18 -2.10 -18.84
N GLN A 59 -2.61 -1.86 -17.61
CA GLN A 59 -3.91 -2.35 -17.12
C GLN A 59 -5.11 -1.53 -17.60
N LEU A 60 -4.97 -0.20 -17.65
CA LEU A 60 -6.08 0.74 -17.85
C LEU A 60 -5.97 1.58 -19.12
N GLY A 61 -4.92 1.38 -19.92
CA GLY A 61 -4.58 2.22 -21.07
C GLY A 61 -3.89 3.52 -20.65
N PRO A 62 -3.29 4.23 -21.63
CA PRO A 62 -2.42 5.38 -21.37
C PRO A 62 -3.16 6.54 -20.70
N PHE A 63 -2.43 7.32 -19.90
CA PHE A 63 -2.92 8.59 -19.37
C PHE A 63 -3.14 9.59 -20.49
N ARG A 64 -4.24 10.35 -20.42
CA ARG A 64 -4.52 11.45 -21.35
C ARG A 64 -3.98 12.77 -20.85
N ASP A 65 -4.02 12.96 -19.54
CA ASP A 65 -3.56 14.14 -18.85
C ASP A 65 -2.18 13.92 -18.24
N HIS A 66 -1.42 15.00 -18.11
CA HIS A 66 -0.11 14.98 -17.47
C HIS A 66 -0.22 14.70 -15.97
N VAL A 67 0.49 13.68 -15.48
CA VAL A 67 0.44 13.27 -14.07
C VAL A 67 1.29 14.21 -13.20
N ASN A 68 0.69 14.76 -12.14
CA ASN A 68 1.36 15.70 -11.24
C ASN A 68 1.52 15.09 -9.84
N ILE A 69 2.76 14.78 -9.47
CA ILE A 69 3.10 14.17 -8.18
C ILE A 69 3.68 15.24 -7.27
N HIS A 70 3.18 15.34 -6.05
CA HIS A 70 3.55 16.35 -5.07
C HIS A 70 4.13 15.64 -3.84
N ALA A 71 5.45 15.75 -3.64
CA ALA A 71 6.12 15.19 -2.49
C ALA A 71 6.01 16.14 -1.28
N HIS A 72 5.64 15.60 -0.11
CA HIS A 72 5.52 16.39 1.12
C HIS A 72 6.12 15.65 2.33
N GLU A 73 7.13 16.25 2.97
CA GLU A 73 7.88 15.59 4.06
C GLU A 73 7.04 15.21 5.29
N ASP A 74 5.98 15.96 5.61
CA ASP A 74 5.26 15.81 6.89
C ASP A 74 4.09 14.80 6.88
N GLY A 75 3.94 14.02 5.80
CA GLY A 75 2.82 13.10 5.65
C GLY A 75 1.48 13.81 5.43
N VAL A 76 0.40 13.03 5.40
CA VAL A 76 -0.94 13.52 5.05
C VAL A 76 -1.86 13.31 6.23
N THR A 77 -2.64 14.33 6.58
CA THR A 77 -3.69 14.25 7.60
C THR A 77 -5.06 14.37 6.97
N MET A 78 -6.01 13.52 7.37
CA MET A 78 -7.41 13.71 7.03
C MET A 78 -8.08 14.62 8.07
N ASP A 79 -8.24 15.90 7.75
CA ASP A 79 -9.25 16.72 8.42
C ASP A 79 -10.62 16.29 7.87
N GLY A 80 -11.52 15.84 8.75
CA GLY A 80 -12.79 15.21 8.36
C GLY A 80 -13.54 15.93 7.23
N GLY A 81 -14.05 15.15 6.27
CA GLY A 81 -14.82 15.66 5.13
C GLY A 81 -14.42 15.14 3.74
N GLY A 82 -13.82 13.95 3.63
CA GLY A 82 -13.56 13.29 2.32
C GLY A 82 -12.48 13.94 1.46
N PHE A 83 -11.85 15.03 1.92
CA PHE A 83 -10.75 15.69 1.23
C PHE A 83 -9.50 15.68 2.11
N GLY A 84 -8.51 14.87 1.74
CA GLY A 84 -7.18 14.94 2.35
C GLY A 84 -6.62 16.35 2.23
N ARG A 85 -6.12 16.90 3.34
CA ARG A 85 -5.31 18.12 3.35
C ARG A 85 -3.92 17.74 3.80
N ALA A 86 -2.90 18.18 3.06
CA ALA A 86 -1.57 18.24 3.62
C ALA A 86 -1.62 19.23 4.80
N SER A 87 -1.57 18.74 6.03
CA SER A 87 -1.34 19.60 7.19
C SER A 87 0.12 19.45 7.60
N GLY A 88 0.77 20.59 7.80
CA GLY A 88 2.11 20.63 8.37
C GLY A 88 2.02 20.48 9.89
N GLY A 89 2.85 19.60 10.43
CA GLY A 89 3.17 19.56 11.85
C GLY A 89 2.73 18.29 12.59
N GLY A 90 3.69 17.37 12.75
CA GLY A 90 3.76 16.47 13.90
C GLY A 90 3.58 14.99 13.59
N ALA A 91 4.65 14.22 13.77
CA ALA A 91 4.71 12.77 13.97
C ALA A 91 3.53 11.93 13.40
N SER A 92 3.75 11.44 12.18
CA SER A 92 3.05 10.35 11.50
C SER A 92 1.58 10.59 11.13
N GLY A 93 1.27 10.54 9.83
CA GLY A 93 -0.08 10.40 9.29
C GLY A 93 -0.77 9.06 9.65
N THR A 94 -0.45 8.51 10.81
CA THR A 94 -1.06 7.33 11.43
C THR A 94 -2.10 7.82 12.44
N GLY A 95 -3.37 7.51 12.21
CA GLY A 95 -4.48 7.83 13.11
C GLY A 95 -5.16 6.57 13.63
N GLU A 96 -5.68 6.63 14.85
CA GLU A 96 -6.50 5.55 15.40
C GLU A 96 -7.88 5.55 14.72
N VAL A 97 -8.25 4.44 14.08
CA VAL A 97 -9.55 4.24 13.45
C VAL A 97 -10.42 3.40 14.39
N PRO A 98 -11.55 3.92 14.89
CA PRO A 98 -12.39 3.20 15.83
C PRO A 98 -12.77 1.80 15.34
N GLY A 99 -12.50 0.78 16.15
CA GLY A 99 -12.84 -0.61 15.85
C GLY A 99 -12.04 -1.28 14.73
N ILE A 100 -10.92 -0.68 14.31
CA ILE A 100 -9.94 -1.29 13.39
C ILE A 100 -8.55 -1.19 14.03
N GLY A 101 -8.15 0.02 14.43
CA GLY A 101 -6.83 0.28 15.01
C GLY A 101 -6.06 1.35 14.21
N PRO A 102 -4.73 1.38 14.32
CA PRO A 102 -3.94 2.41 13.67
C PRO A 102 -3.93 2.23 12.14
N ALA A 103 -4.34 3.26 11.42
CA ALA A 103 -4.26 3.33 9.96
C ALA A 103 -3.41 4.52 9.53
N ARG A 104 -2.58 4.34 8.49
CA ARG A 104 -1.70 5.39 7.98
C ARG A 104 -2.12 5.83 6.59
N VAL A 105 -2.37 7.12 6.40
CA VAL A 105 -2.56 7.72 5.07
C VAL A 105 -1.19 8.12 4.54
N ARG A 106 -0.71 7.40 3.52
CA ARG A 106 0.62 7.60 2.92
C ARG A 106 0.59 8.58 1.74
N ALA A 107 -0.52 8.59 1.01
CA ALA A 107 -0.78 9.46 -0.11
C ALA A 107 -2.28 9.73 -0.26
N PHE A 108 -2.62 10.64 -1.18
CA PHE A 108 -3.99 10.83 -1.65
C PHE A 108 -4.00 11.49 -3.03
N HIS A 109 -5.05 11.16 -3.78
CA HIS A 109 -5.41 11.79 -5.02
C HIS A 109 -6.41 12.94 -4.78
N THR A 110 -6.27 14.02 -5.55
CA THR A 110 -7.31 15.05 -5.61
C THR A 110 -7.84 15.20 -7.03
N ARG A 111 -9.17 15.14 -7.13
CA ARG A 111 -9.91 15.44 -8.35
C ARG A 111 -10.10 16.94 -8.49
N SER A 112 -9.71 17.49 -9.63
CA SER A 112 -10.02 18.88 -9.97
C SER A 112 -11.47 19.00 -10.43
N LYS A 113 -12.36 19.53 -9.58
CA LYS A 113 -13.76 19.82 -9.97
C LYS A 113 -13.87 20.96 -11.00
N ASN A 114 -12.82 21.77 -11.19
CA ASN A 114 -12.80 22.89 -12.13
C ASN A 114 -11.68 22.71 -13.19
N LYS A 115 -12.08 22.27 -14.39
CA LYS A 115 -11.19 22.03 -15.55
C LYS A 115 -10.34 23.23 -16.00
N LEU A 116 -10.70 24.46 -15.61
CA LEU A 116 -9.99 25.66 -16.07
C LEU A 116 -8.75 26.03 -15.24
N PHE A 117 -8.65 25.65 -13.95
CA PHE A 117 -7.61 26.21 -13.07
C PHE A 117 -7.03 25.27 -12.01
N SER A 118 -7.56 24.07 -11.81
CA SER A 118 -6.89 23.05 -10.99
C SER A 118 -6.61 21.82 -11.83
N ARG A 119 -5.37 21.32 -11.78
CA ARG A 119 -5.01 20.02 -12.32
C ARG A 119 -5.18 18.98 -11.23
N SER A 120 -5.58 17.77 -11.63
CA SER A 120 -5.49 16.61 -10.75
C SER A 120 -4.06 16.45 -10.25
N LYS A 121 -3.92 16.06 -8.98
CA LYS A 121 -2.61 15.83 -8.35
C LYS A 121 -2.66 14.66 -7.38
N ILE A 122 -1.54 13.94 -7.34
CA ILE A 122 -1.20 12.93 -6.34
C ILE A 122 -0.29 13.62 -5.32
N VAL A 123 -0.62 13.52 -4.04
CA VAL A 123 0.22 14.02 -2.95
C VAL A 123 0.69 12.83 -2.13
N THR A 124 2.00 12.69 -1.93
CA THR A 124 2.57 11.56 -1.19
C THR A 124 3.71 12.01 -0.30
N GLY A 125 3.84 11.37 0.87
CA GLY A 125 4.97 11.60 1.77
C GLY A 125 6.18 10.72 1.50
N THR A 126 6.01 9.61 0.79
CA THR A 126 7.08 8.64 0.53
C THR A 126 6.93 7.99 -0.85
N PRO A 127 8.03 7.68 -1.55
CA PRO A 127 8.00 7.00 -2.84
C PRO A 127 7.75 5.49 -2.69
N GLU A 128 6.65 5.10 -2.04
CA GLU A 128 6.27 3.70 -1.84
C GLU A 128 5.50 3.17 -3.08
N PRO A 129 5.95 2.07 -3.73
CA PRO A 129 5.38 1.62 -4.99
C PRO A 129 3.90 1.21 -4.98
N GLY A 130 3.44 0.47 -3.97
CA GLY A 130 2.03 0.04 -3.92
C GLY A 130 1.07 1.22 -3.80
N THR A 131 1.41 2.16 -2.91
CA THR A 131 0.74 3.44 -2.74
C THR A 131 0.75 4.24 -4.05
N MET A 132 1.87 4.27 -4.77
CA MET A 132 1.93 4.98 -6.04
C MET A 132 1.00 4.37 -7.09
N VAL A 133 0.95 3.04 -7.21
CA VAL A 133 0.02 2.34 -8.10
C VAL A 133 -1.43 2.65 -7.71
N HIS A 134 -1.76 2.58 -6.41
CA HIS A 134 -3.08 2.93 -5.88
C HIS A 134 -3.53 4.33 -6.32
N GLU A 135 -2.69 5.34 -6.11
CA GLU A 135 -3.02 6.73 -6.47
C GLU A 135 -3.06 6.98 -7.99
N LEU A 136 -2.24 6.28 -8.76
CA LEU A 136 -2.26 6.34 -10.22
C LEU A 136 -3.54 5.73 -10.79
N VAL A 137 -4.08 4.67 -10.18
CA VAL A 137 -5.41 4.13 -10.53
C VAL A 137 -6.49 5.20 -10.36
N HIS A 138 -6.51 5.91 -9.22
CA HIS A 138 -7.45 7.03 -9.02
C HIS A 138 -7.27 8.13 -10.06
N ALA A 139 -6.02 8.50 -10.36
CA ALA A 139 -5.74 9.47 -11.41
C ALA A 139 -6.28 9.03 -12.76
N ARG A 140 -6.12 7.74 -13.10
CA ARG A 140 -6.58 7.20 -14.38
C ARG A 140 -8.11 7.12 -14.45
N PHE A 141 -8.77 6.71 -13.36
CA PHE A 141 -10.23 6.69 -13.28
C PHE A 141 -10.85 8.09 -13.30
N ALA A 142 -10.16 9.10 -12.75
CA ALA A 142 -10.61 10.48 -12.84
C ALA A 142 -10.67 11.04 -14.28
N GLU A 143 -10.00 10.42 -15.25
CA GLU A 143 -10.11 10.77 -16.68
C GLU A 143 -11.30 10.10 -17.39
N ARG A 144 -11.97 9.14 -16.74
CA ARG A 144 -13.15 8.47 -17.30
C ARG A 144 -14.36 9.43 -17.32
N PRO A 145 -15.25 9.32 -18.31
CA PRO A 145 -16.45 10.14 -18.37
C PRO A 145 -17.49 9.77 -17.31
N ASP A 146 -17.52 8.48 -16.94
CA ASP A 146 -18.48 7.92 -15.99
C ASP A 146 -17.85 7.85 -14.59
N GLU A 147 -18.62 8.26 -13.59
CA GLU A 147 -18.22 8.14 -12.18
C GLU A 147 -18.43 6.69 -11.71
N LEU A 148 -17.37 6.08 -11.18
CA LEU A 148 -17.43 4.75 -10.61
C LEU A 148 -17.88 4.81 -9.14
N PRO A 149 -18.55 3.77 -8.62
CA PRO A 149 -18.83 3.67 -7.19
C PRO A 149 -17.53 3.72 -6.38
N LEU A 150 -17.54 4.43 -5.24
CA LEU A 150 -16.32 4.62 -4.44
C LEU A 150 -15.73 3.28 -3.97
N TRP A 151 -16.57 2.36 -3.51
CA TRP A 151 -16.12 1.02 -3.10
C TRP A 151 -15.36 0.30 -4.22
N PHE A 152 -15.79 0.45 -5.48
CA PHE A 152 -15.16 -0.23 -6.59
C PHE A 152 -13.82 0.39 -6.92
N GLU A 153 -13.77 1.72 -6.97
CA GLU A 153 -12.54 2.47 -7.23
C GLU A 153 -11.47 2.21 -6.16
N GLU A 154 -11.82 2.31 -4.87
CA GLU A 154 -10.89 2.01 -3.78
C GLU A 154 -10.48 0.54 -3.74
N GLY A 155 -11.42 -0.37 -4.05
CA GLY A 155 -11.16 -1.80 -4.10
C GLY A 155 -10.22 -2.21 -5.23
N TYR A 156 -10.40 -1.62 -6.40
CA TYR A 156 -9.56 -1.84 -7.57
C TYR A 156 -8.17 -1.25 -7.38
N ALA A 157 -8.07 -0.03 -6.84
CA ALA A 157 -6.80 0.58 -6.47
C ALA A 157 -6.06 -0.27 -5.43
N SER A 158 -6.75 -0.79 -4.41
CA SER A 158 -6.19 -1.69 -3.41
C SER A 158 -5.73 -3.04 -4.02
N LEU A 159 -6.50 -3.61 -4.95
CA LEU A 159 -6.12 -4.85 -5.65
C LEU A 159 -4.81 -4.68 -6.41
N LEU A 160 -4.68 -3.60 -7.19
CA LEU A 160 -3.52 -3.36 -8.03
C LEU A 160 -2.31 -2.82 -7.24
N GLY A 161 -2.56 -2.11 -6.14
CA GLY A 161 -1.56 -1.56 -5.23
C GLY A 161 -0.94 -2.60 -4.30
N ASP A 162 -1.52 -3.78 -4.17
CA ASP A 162 -0.94 -4.90 -3.42
C ASP A 162 0.05 -5.70 -4.29
N GLY A 163 1.34 -5.60 -4.00
CA GLY A 163 2.38 -6.22 -4.82
C GLY A 163 3.82 -5.91 -4.43
N VAL A 164 4.73 -6.19 -5.36
CA VAL A 164 6.16 -5.94 -5.21
C VAL A 164 6.75 -5.25 -6.44
N LEU A 165 7.65 -4.30 -6.20
CA LEU A 165 8.53 -3.75 -7.22
C LEU A 165 9.82 -4.58 -7.23
N ASN A 166 10.04 -5.34 -8.30
CA ASN A 166 11.24 -6.15 -8.50
C ASN A 166 11.85 -5.86 -9.86
N ASP A 167 13.16 -5.62 -9.93
CA ASP A 167 13.89 -5.33 -11.17
C ASP A 167 13.24 -4.23 -12.05
N GLY A 168 12.68 -3.20 -11.41
CA GLY A 168 12.00 -2.10 -12.12
C GLY A 168 10.63 -2.47 -12.71
N ARG A 169 10.07 -3.63 -12.37
CA ARG A 169 8.72 -4.05 -12.75
C ARG A 169 7.82 -4.20 -11.54
N TRP A 170 6.64 -3.58 -11.57
CA TRP A 170 5.60 -3.82 -10.59
C TRP A 170 4.89 -5.14 -10.89
N THR A 171 4.78 -6.01 -9.90
CA THR A 171 4.01 -7.26 -9.97
C THR A 171 3.00 -7.26 -8.83
N PHE A 172 1.71 -7.15 -9.17
CA PHE A 172 0.64 -7.22 -8.18
C PHE A 172 0.34 -8.67 -7.79
N ASP A 173 -0.08 -8.86 -6.55
CA ASP A 173 -0.64 -10.12 -6.05
C ASP A 173 -2.16 -10.00 -5.91
N GLY A 174 -2.61 -9.02 -5.13
CA GLY A 174 -4.02 -8.68 -4.96
C GLY A 174 -4.63 -9.20 -3.66
N LEU A 175 -3.95 -10.12 -2.95
CA LEU A 175 -4.36 -10.53 -1.60
C LEU A 175 -3.77 -9.58 -0.56
N ALA A 176 -4.45 -8.45 -0.36
CA ALA A 176 -4.11 -7.50 0.69
C ALA A 176 -4.40 -8.10 2.08
N CYS A 177 -3.34 -8.62 2.71
CA CYS A 177 -3.37 -9.42 3.93
C CYS A 177 -3.83 -8.62 5.16
N TRP A 178 -3.59 -7.30 5.18
CA TRP A 178 -4.09 -6.43 6.24
C TRP A 178 -5.60 -6.28 6.15
N GLN A 179 -6.11 -5.91 4.98
CA GLN A 179 -7.54 -5.76 4.70
C GLN A 179 -8.28 -7.05 5.07
N TRP A 180 -7.75 -8.20 4.65
CA TRP A 180 -8.31 -9.50 5.01
C TRP A 180 -8.40 -9.71 6.52
N ARG A 181 -7.31 -9.46 7.25
CA ARG A 181 -7.25 -9.65 8.71
C ARG A 181 -8.28 -8.77 9.42
N GLU A 182 -8.27 -7.47 9.12
CA GLU A 182 -9.12 -6.49 9.79
C GLU A 182 -10.60 -6.71 9.46
N LEU A 183 -10.92 -7.06 8.20
CA LEU A 183 -12.30 -7.23 7.75
C LEU A 183 -12.96 -8.47 8.39
N ARG A 184 -12.18 -9.51 8.70
CA ARG A 184 -12.68 -10.70 9.42
C ARG A 184 -13.13 -10.44 10.85
N GLU A 185 -12.65 -9.37 11.45
CA GLU A 185 -13.04 -8.97 12.81
C GLU A 185 -14.31 -8.10 12.80
N GLN A 186 -14.87 -7.80 11.63
CA GLN A 186 -16.04 -6.95 11.47
C GLN A 186 -17.31 -7.80 11.26
N GLU A 187 -18.41 -7.33 11.85
CA GLU A 187 -19.75 -7.86 11.59
C GLU A 187 -20.56 -6.80 10.83
N PHE A 188 -21.12 -7.18 9.67
CA PHE A 188 -21.92 -6.30 8.83
C PHE A 188 -23.36 -6.76 8.72
N THR A 189 -24.29 -5.88 9.09
CA THR A 189 -25.69 -6.02 8.69
C THR A 189 -25.88 -5.67 7.21
N ASP A 190 -27.01 -6.08 6.62
CA ASP A 190 -27.35 -5.69 5.25
C ASP A 190 -27.43 -4.16 5.09
N ALA A 191 -27.86 -3.45 6.13
CA ALA A 191 -27.91 -1.99 6.14
C ALA A 191 -26.51 -1.37 6.12
N ASP A 192 -25.55 -1.96 6.82
CA ASP A 192 -24.16 -1.49 6.81
C ASP A 192 -23.54 -1.66 5.41
N LEU A 193 -23.74 -2.82 4.78
CA LEU A 193 -23.26 -3.07 3.42
C LEU A 193 -23.93 -2.16 2.40
N ALA A 194 -25.26 -1.99 2.46
CA ALA A 194 -25.98 -1.06 1.60
C ALA A 194 -25.41 0.36 1.72
N ARG A 195 -25.18 0.81 2.96
CA ARG A 195 -24.59 2.13 3.24
C ARG A 195 -23.20 2.25 2.61
N LEU A 196 -22.31 1.28 2.80
CA LEU A 196 -20.95 1.33 2.25
C LEU A 196 -20.93 1.32 0.71
N LEU A 197 -21.84 0.57 0.09
CA LEU A 197 -21.96 0.51 -1.38
C LEU A 197 -22.51 1.81 -1.99
N GLU A 198 -23.29 2.59 -1.24
CA GLU A 198 -23.91 3.84 -1.68
C GLU A 198 -23.03 5.08 -1.45
N ILE A 199 -21.97 4.98 -0.64
CA ILE A 199 -21.08 6.13 -0.38
C ILE A 199 -20.43 6.60 -1.68
N GLY A 200 -20.61 7.88 -2.00
CA GLY A 200 -19.93 8.57 -3.10
C GLY A 200 -18.63 9.25 -2.65
N ALA A 201 -17.75 9.53 -3.63
CA ALA A 201 -16.48 10.23 -3.41
C ALA A 201 -16.63 11.66 -2.85
N GLY A 202 -17.82 12.26 -2.99
CA GLY A 202 -18.14 13.60 -2.49
C GLY A 202 -18.82 13.64 -1.13
N ASP A 203 -19.15 12.49 -0.56
CA ASP A 203 -19.94 12.41 0.67
C ASP A 203 -19.10 12.66 1.92
N ALA A 204 -19.72 13.24 2.94
CA ALA A 204 -19.11 13.30 4.26
C ALA A 204 -19.04 11.87 4.84
N GLN A 205 -17.83 11.45 5.20
CA GLN A 205 -17.56 10.12 5.75
C GLN A 205 -16.78 10.26 7.06
N THR A 206 -17.03 9.36 7.99
CA THR A 206 -16.13 9.12 9.13
C THR A 206 -14.85 8.43 8.65
N ALA A 207 -13.76 8.53 9.43
CA ALA A 207 -12.52 7.81 9.13
C ALA A 207 -12.74 6.29 9.04
N ARG A 208 -13.65 5.76 9.86
CA ARG A 208 -14.02 4.34 9.84
C ARG A 208 -14.76 3.96 8.56
N GLU A 209 -15.77 4.73 8.15
CA GLU A 209 -16.48 4.47 6.87
C GLU A 209 -15.50 4.51 5.70
N ASN A 210 -14.59 5.48 5.66
CA ASN A 210 -13.59 5.59 4.60
C ASN A 210 -12.74 4.31 4.50
N VAL A 211 -12.17 3.84 5.62
CA VAL A 211 -11.37 2.60 5.64
C VAL A 211 -12.21 1.37 5.27
N LEU A 212 -13.45 1.27 5.78
CA LEU A 212 -14.31 0.13 5.47
C LEU A 212 -14.74 0.09 4.01
N VAL A 213 -14.90 1.24 3.35
CA VAL A 213 -15.16 1.29 1.89
C VAL A 213 -13.99 0.70 1.12
N HIS A 214 -12.74 0.98 1.52
CA HIS A 214 -11.56 0.36 0.89
C HIS A 214 -11.55 -1.16 1.11
N PHE A 215 -11.81 -1.60 2.34
CA PHE A 215 -11.72 -3.02 2.69
C PHE A 215 -12.82 -3.86 2.04
N VAL A 216 -14.07 -3.40 2.12
CA VAL A 216 -15.21 -4.06 1.47
C VAL A 216 -15.04 -4.01 -0.05
N GLY A 217 -14.63 -2.86 -0.57
CA GLY A 217 -14.32 -2.69 -1.98
C GLY A 217 -13.29 -3.69 -2.48
N TRP A 218 -12.15 -3.77 -1.79
CA TRP A 218 -11.07 -4.70 -2.10
C TRP A 218 -11.58 -6.14 -2.06
N ALA A 219 -12.30 -6.53 -1.01
CA ALA A 219 -12.75 -7.91 -0.86
C ALA A 219 -13.70 -8.35 -1.99
N ILE A 220 -14.57 -7.45 -2.45
CA ILE A 220 -15.46 -7.70 -3.60
C ILE A 220 -14.63 -7.82 -4.88
N VAL A 221 -13.79 -6.83 -5.17
CA VAL A 221 -13.00 -6.77 -6.41
C VAL A 221 -12.00 -7.93 -6.49
N PHE A 222 -11.40 -8.32 -5.37
CA PHE A 222 -10.51 -9.48 -5.26
C PHE A 222 -11.24 -10.80 -5.55
N ASP A 223 -12.45 -11.01 -5.03
CA ASP A 223 -13.21 -12.24 -5.35
C ASP A 223 -13.60 -12.28 -6.84
N LEU A 224 -14.01 -11.14 -7.41
CA LEU A 224 -14.33 -11.04 -8.83
C LEU A 224 -13.09 -11.34 -9.71
N TYR A 225 -11.92 -10.82 -9.33
CA TYR A 225 -10.66 -11.12 -10.00
C TYR A 225 -10.31 -12.61 -9.89
N ARG A 226 -10.44 -13.21 -8.70
CA ARG A 226 -10.25 -14.65 -8.47
C ARG A 226 -11.15 -15.52 -9.32
N GLU A 227 -12.42 -15.15 -9.44
CA GLU A 227 -13.43 -15.91 -10.18
C GLU A 227 -13.22 -15.80 -11.69
N THR A 228 -12.94 -14.60 -12.18
CA THR A 228 -12.91 -14.31 -13.62
C THR A 228 -11.52 -14.42 -14.24
N GLY A 229 -10.45 -14.23 -13.47
CA GLY A 229 -9.09 -14.12 -13.96
C GLY A 229 -8.81 -12.82 -14.76
N HIS A 230 -9.71 -11.84 -14.70
CA HIS A 230 -9.62 -10.59 -15.47
C HIS A 230 -9.41 -9.37 -14.56
N THR A 231 -8.69 -8.38 -15.07
CA THR A 231 -8.47 -7.08 -14.42
C THR A 231 -9.19 -5.94 -15.13
N ASP A 232 -9.98 -6.21 -16.18
CA ASP A 232 -10.75 -5.17 -16.87
C ASP A 232 -11.85 -4.63 -15.93
N PRO A 233 -11.82 -3.33 -15.58
CA PRO A 233 -12.75 -2.77 -14.60
C PRO A 233 -14.21 -2.82 -15.06
N ASP A 234 -14.46 -2.69 -16.37
CA ASP A 234 -15.80 -2.71 -16.93
C ASP A 234 -16.36 -4.14 -16.90
N LEU A 235 -15.53 -5.17 -17.14
CA LEU A 235 -15.93 -6.57 -16.98
C LEU A 235 -16.20 -6.92 -15.52
N LEU A 236 -15.37 -6.45 -14.58
CA LEU A 236 -15.56 -6.73 -13.15
C LEU A 236 -16.85 -6.10 -12.61
N LEU A 237 -17.09 -4.82 -12.93
CA LEU A 237 -18.34 -4.14 -12.58
C LEU A 237 -19.56 -4.79 -13.23
N MET A 238 -19.43 -5.19 -14.50
CA MET A 238 -20.48 -5.92 -15.19
C MET A 238 -20.79 -7.22 -14.46
N HIS A 239 -19.78 -8.03 -14.09
CA HIS A 239 -19.97 -9.29 -13.39
C HIS A 239 -20.68 -9.09 -12.04
N PHE A 240 -20.29 -8.06 -11.28
CA PHE A 240 -21.00 -7.67 -10.06
C PHE A 240 -22.43 -7.16 -10.31
N GLY A 241 -22.71 -6.53 -11.44
CA GLY A 241 -24.05 -6.05 -11.78
C GLY A 241 -25.04 -7.16 -12.18
N HIS A 242 -24.56 -8.34 -12.60
CA HIS A 242 -25.40 -9.40 -13.16
C HIS A 242 -26.00 -10.36 -12.11
N GLY A 243 -25.47 -10.40 -10.87
CA GLY A 243 -25.90 -11.37 -9.86
C GLY A 243 -27.13 -11.00 -9.04
N GLY A 244 -27.83 -9.90 -9.35
CA GLY A 244 -29.05 -9.48 -8.64
C GLY A 244 -28.81 -8.39 -7.60
N ASP A 245 -29.37 -8.55 -6.40
CA ASP A 245 -29.30 -7.54 -5.34
C ASP A 245 -27.84 -7.24 -4.94
N PRO A 246 -27.36 -5.98 -5.04
CA PRO A 246 -25.98 -5.60 -4.72
C PRO A 246 -25.54 -5.97 -3.30
N VAL A 247 -26.45 -5.93 -2.33
CA VAL A 247 -26.13 -6.25 -0.92
C VAL A 247 -25.91 -7.75 -0.74
N VAL A 248 -26.77 -8.57 -1.36
CA VAL A 248 -26.63 -10.03 -1.34
C VAL A 248 -25.32 -10.45 -2.01
N GLN A 249 -25.02 -9.87 -3.18
CA GLN A 249 -23.77 -10.15 -3.87
C GLN A 249 -22.56 -9.72 -3.06
N ALA A 250 -22.55 -8.50 -2.51
CA ALA A 250 -21.44 -8.05 -1.66
C ALA A 250 -21.22 -9.01 -0.49
N ARG A 251 -22.29 -9.49 0.16
CA ARG A 251 -22.22 -10.48 1.23
C ARG A 251 -21.62 -11.80 0.77
N GLU A 252 -22.08 -12.37 -0.33
CA GLU A 252 -21.53 -13.62 -0.89
C GLU A 252 -20.03 -13.48 -1.22
N ARG A 253 -19.62 -12.35 -1.82
CA ARG A 253 -18.21 -12.08 -2.13
C ARG A 253 -17.34 -11.91 -0.89
N LEU A 254 -17.85 -11.22 0.13
CA LEU A 254 -17.20 -11.11 1.43
C LEU A 254 -17.01 -12.50 2.06
N GLU A 255 -18.05 -13.35 2.04
CA GLU A 255 -17.97 -14.72 2.56
C GLU A 255 -16.91 -15.55 1.83
N HIS A 256 -16.84 -15.47 0.49
CA HIS A 256 -15.80 -16.15 -0.28
C HIS A 256 -14.40 -15.63 0.01
N THR A 257 -14.19 -14.30 0.00
CA THR A 257 -12.87 -13.70 0.24
C THR A 257 -12.38 -13.99 1.66
N LEU A 258 -13.27 -13.95 2.65
CA LEU A 258 -12.93 -14.08 4.08
C LEU A 258 -12.90 -15.54 4.58
N ALA A 259 -13.22 -16.51 3.73
CA ALA A 259 -13.09 -17.93 4.03
C ALA A 259 -11.65 -18.28 4.47
N ASP A 260 -11.53 -19.22 5.41
CA ASP A 260 -10.24 -19.67 5.97
C ASP A 260 -9.32 -20.26 4.90
N GLU A 261 -9.90 -20.87 3.87
CA GLU A 261 -9.21 -21.53 2.76
C GLU A 261 -8.64 -20.53 1.76
N THR A 262 -9.27 -19.36 1.57
CA THR A 262 -8.89 -18.38 0.55
C THR A 262 -7.41 -18.01 0.57
N PRO A 263 -6.81 -17.56 1.69
CA PRO A 263 -5.37 -17.30 1.73
C PRO A 263 -4.51 -18.56 1.57
N VAL A 264 -5.01 -19.74 1.93
CA VAL A 264 -4.25 -21.00 1.81
C VAL A 264 -4.17 -21.46 0.35
N ASP A 265 -5.27 -21.32 -0.38
CA ASP A 265 -5.37 -21.62 -1.80
C ASP A 265 -4.60 -20.58 -2.63
N TRP A 266 -4.65 -19.32 -2.22
CA TRP A 266 -3.90 -18.25 -2.88
C TRP A 266 -2.38 -18.49 -2.88
N MET A 267 -1.85 -19.11 -1.82
CA MET A 267 -0.44 -19.51 -1.71
C MET A 267 0.01 -20.55 -2.75
N GLU A 268 -0.88 -21.11 -3.58
CA GLU A 268 -0.48 -21.91 -4.74
C GLU A 268 0.35 -21.10 -5.75
N ARG A 269 0.21 -19.77 -5.77
CA ARG A 269 1.01 -18.85 -6.60
C ARG A 269 2.51 -18.87 -6.26
N LEU A 270 2.90 -19.39 -5.10
CA LEU A 270 4.30 -19.68 -4.74
C LEU A 270 4.95 -20.71 -5.67
N LYS A 271 4.18 -21.40 -6.52
CA LYS A 271 4.69 -22.32 -7.54
C LYS A 271 4.90 -21.67 -8.91
N SER A 272 4.60 -20.38 -9.04
CA SER A 272 4.85 -19.62 -10.27
C SER A 272 6.32 -19.72 -10.67
N ASP A 273 6.61 -19.79 -11.97
CA ASP A 273 7.99 -19.72 -12.48
C ASP A 273 8.57 -18.29 -12.30
N ASP A 274 7.71 -17.28 -12.18
CA ASP A 274 8.09 -15.88 -12.02
C ASP A 274 8.42 -15.55 -10.53
N PRO A 275 9.67 -15.18 -10.19
CA PRO A 275 10.07 -14.86 -8.82
C PRO A 275 9.32 -13.65 -8.26
N SER A 276 8.98 -12.66 -9.09
CA SER A 276 8.23 -11.49 -8.62
C SER A 276 6.83 -11.88 -8.14
N VAL A 277 6.19 -12.86 -8.80
CA VAL A 277 4.89 -13.40 -8.36
C VAL A 277 5.03 -14.12 -7.01
N ARG A 278 6.08 -14.93 -6.84
CA ARG A 278 6.33 -15.64 -5.58
C ARG A 278 6.63 -14.66 -4.43
N MET A 279 7.41 -13.61 -4.69
CA MET A 279 7.67 -12.53 -3.72
C MET A 279 6.39 -11.79 -3.36
N ALA A 280 5.61 -11.34 -4.35
CA ALA A 280 4.36 -10.62 -4.13
C ALA A 280 3.37 -11.47 -3.30
N THR A 281 3.24 -12.76 -3.61
CA THR A 281 2.40 -13.71 -2.85
C THR A 281 2.84 -13.86 -1.39
N ALA A 282 4.15 -13.81 -1.12
CA ALA A 282 4.69 -14.06 0.22
C ALA A 282 4.73 -12.79 1.09
N LYS A 283 4.93 -11.61 0.49
CA LYS A 283 5.01 -10.32 1.17
C LYS A 283 3.70 -10.01 1.89
N GLY A 284 3.77 -9.46 3.11
CA GLY A 284 2.58 -9.13 3.92
C GLY A 284 1.83 -10.33 4.53
N SER A 285 2.04 -11.56 4.02
CA SER A 285 1.35 -12.78 4.46
C SER A 285 1.48 -13.10 5.95
N TRP A 286 2.46 -12.49 6.63
CA TRP A 286 2.61 -12.61 8.07
C TRP A 286 1.40 -12.11 8.86
N LYS A 287 0.67 -11.11 8.32
CA LYS A 287 -0.51 -10.54 8.97
C LYS A 287 -1.67 -11.53 9.06
N LEU A 288 -1.68 -12.58 8.24
CA LEU A 288 -2.70 -13.63 8.27
C LEU A 288 -2.59 -14.50 9.53
N VAL A 289 -1.43 -14.53 10.20
CA VAL A 289 -1.14 -15.34 11.40
C VAL A 289 -1.65 -16.79 11.26
N SER A 290 -1.52 -17.37 10.06
CA SER A 290 -2.07 -18.69 9.71
C SER A 290 -0.99 -19.77 9.73
N ARG A 291 -1.27 -20.88 10.42
CA ARG A 291 -0.34 -22.04 10.45
C ARG A 291 -0.28 -22.75 9.10
N ALA A 292 -1.38 -22.75 8.35
CA ALA A 292 -1.43 -23.32 7.01
C ALA A 292 -0.57 -22.50 6.05
N VAL A 293 -0.67 -21.16 6.10
CA VAL A 293 0.19 -20.24 5.34
C VAL A 293 1.66 -20.43 5.72
N LEU A 294 2.01 -20.44 7.01
CA LEU A 294 3.39 -20.73 7.45
C LEU A 294 3.92 -22.05 6.87
N THR A 295 3.09 -23.08 6.82
CA THR A 295 3.47 -24.39 6.25
C THR A 295 3.72 -24.29 4.74
N LYS A 296 2.94 -23.48 4.00
CA LYS A 296 3.17 -23.23 2.57
C LYS A 296 4.48 -22.45 2.35
N LEU A 297 4.71 -21.38 3.12
CA LEU A 297 5.95 -20.58 3.05
C LEU A 297 7.20 -21.43 3.31
N LEU A 298 7.18 -22.24 4.38
CA LEU A 298 8.31 -23.10 4.73
C LEU A 298 8.56 -24.21 3.70
N ARG A 299 7.52 -24.73 3.03
CA ARG A 299 7.67 -25.69 1.93
C ARG A 299 8.26 -25.05 0.68
N ALA A 300 7.77 -23.87 0.30
CA ALA A 300 8.34 -23.12 -0.83
C ALA A 300 9.83 -22.82 -0.57
N LEU A 301 10.18 -22.45 0.66
CA LEU A 301 11.55 -22.15 1.06
C LEU A 301 12.53 -23.35 0.93
N GLU A 302 12.04 -24.59 1.01
CA GLU A 302 12.89 -25.79 0.88
C GLU A 302 13.39 -26.02 -0.55
N THR A 303 12.73 -25.45 -1.55
CA THR A 303 13.04 -25.65 -2.97
C THR A 303 13.31 -24.34 -3.72
N GLU A 304 13.25 -23.20 -3.04
CA GLU A 304 13.51 -21.90 -3.67
C GLU A 304 15.01 -21.65 -3.82
N ASP A 305 15.39 -21.20 -5.02
CA ASP A 305 16.77 -20.89 -5.38
C ASP A 305 17.03 -19.37 -5.47
N ASP A 306 16.00 -18.56 -5.72
CA ASP A 306 16.12 -17.10 -5.79
C ASP A 306 16.31 -16.49 -4.39
N ASP A 307 17.42 -15.79 -4.17
CA ASP A 307 17.80 -15.30 -2.85
C ASP A 307 16.82 -14.25 -2.29
N GLU A 308 16.22 -13.42 -3.14
CA GLU A 308 15.23 -12.43 -2.72
C GLU A 308 13.90 -13.08 -2.32
N VAL A 309 13.45 -14.07 -3.10
CA VAL A 309 12.27 -14.87 -2.74
C VAL A 309 12.53 -15.63 -1.43
N ARG A 310 13.72 -16.23 -1.25
CA ARG A 310 14.09 -16.95 -0.02
C ARG A 310 14.03 -16.02 1.19
N VAL A 311 14.59 -14.81 1.08
CA VAL A 311 14.54 -13.79 2.14
C VAL A 311 13.10 -13.37 2.43
N THR A 312 12.28 -13.13 1.40
CA THR A 312 10.85 -12.82 1.55
C THR A 312 10.12 -13.90 2.35
N LEU A 313 10.24 -15.16 1.94
CA LEU A 313 9.61 -16.32 2.61
C LEU A 313 10.09 -16.46 4.06
N ALA A 314 11.39 -16.28 4.29
CA ALA A 314 12.00 -16.41 5.61
C ALA A 314 11.53 -15.33 6.58
N ILE A 315 11.54 -14.05 6.17
CA ILE A 315 11.13 -12.94 7.04
C ILE A 315 9.65 -13.04 7.39
N ASN A 316 8.77 -13.30 6.41
CA ASN A 316 7.34 -13.47 6.67
C ASN A 316 7.07 -14.68 7.59
N SER A 317 7.81 -15.79 7.43
CA SER A 317 7.72 -16.94 8.33
C SER A 317 8.16 -16.61 9.77
N LEU A 318 9.24 -15.85 9.94
CA LEU A 318 9.69 -15.37 11.25
C LEU A 318 8.64 -14.47 11.92
N ALA A 319 8.04 -13.56 11.15
CA ALA A 319 7.00 -12.67 11.64
C ALA A 319 5.76 -13.45 12.12
N ILE A 320 5.29 -14.45 11.37
CA ILE A 320 4.18 -15.33 11.81
C ILE A 320 4.53 -16.03 13.13
N ALA A 321 5.77 -16.51 13.27
CA ALA A 321 6.23 -17.19 14.48
C ALA A 321 6.34 -16.24 15.69
N GLY A 322 6.56 -14.94 15.45
CA GLY A 322 6.51 -13.91 16.48
C GLY A 322 5.10 -13.66 17.01
N GLU A 323 4.09 -13.70 16.12
CA GLU A 323 2.68 -13.45 16.45
C GLU A 323 1.96 -14.68 17.04
N ARG A 324 2.55 -15.87 16.91
CA ARG A 324 1.92 -17.13 17.36
C ARG A 324 2.92 -18.10 17.96
N ARG A 325 2.51 -18.73 19.06
CA ARG A 325 3.22 -19.88 19.62
C ARG A 325 3.20 -21.08 18.66
N LEU A 326 4.40 -21.53 18.26
CA LEU A 326 4.58 -22.72 17.44
C LEU A 326 4.76 -23.98 18.32
N GLY A 327 4.35 -25.13 17.79
CA GLY A 327 4.71 -26.43 18.36
C GLY A 327 6.17 -26.77 18.04
N TRP A 328 6.83 -27.52 18.93
CA TRP A 328 8.27 -27.80 18.85
C TRP A 328 8.74 -28.36 17.49
N ARG A 329 7.92 -29.17 16.82
CA ARG A 329 8.25 -29.72 15.49
C ARG A 329 8.27 -28.64 14.42
N THR A 330 7.28 -27.75 14.43
CA THR A 330 7.18 -26.65 13.47
C THR A 330 8.26 -25.62 13.72
N ASP A 331 8.54 -25.31 15.00
CA ASP A 331 9.64 -24.43 15.37
C ASP A 331 11.01 -24.97 14.90
N ALA A 332 11.30 -26.25 15.16
CA ALA A 332 12.53 -26.89 14.70
C ALA A 332 12.65 -26.92 13.16
N TRP A 333 11.55 -27.18 12.45
CA TRP A 333 11.51 -27.13 10.99
C TRP A 333 11.79 -25.73 10.46
N MET A 334 11.09 -24.73 11.01
CA MET A 334 11.27 -23.32 10.65
C MET A 334 12.72 -22.89 10.80
N TRP A 335 13.34 -23.12 11.97
CA TRP A 335 14.73 -22.74 12.19
C TRP A 335 15.70 -23.47 11.26
N ARG A 336 15.45 -24.76 10.97
CA ARG A 336 16.27 -25.52 10.00
C ARG A 336 16.20 -24.90 8.60
N SER A 337 15.04 -24.40 8.18
CA SER A 337 14.84 -23.81 6.85
C SER A 337 15.32 -22.36 6.75
N ILE A 338 15.08 -21.55 7.78
CA ILE A 338 15.35 -20.10 7.77
C ILE A 338 16.83 -19.78 8.07
N PHE A 339 17.46 -20.52 8.97
CA PHE A 339 18.81 -20.18 9.43
C PHE A 339 19.86 -20.20 8.30
N PRO A 340 19.84 -21.13 7.33
CA PRO A 340 20.69 -21.07 6.14
C PRO A 340 20.44 -19.82 5.29
N VAL A 341 19.19 -19.41 5.11
CA VAL A 341 18.82 -18.24 4.30
C VAL A 341 19.41 -16.97 4.90
N LEU A 342 19.18 -16.74 6.19
CA LEU A 342 19.72 -15.56 6.89
C LEU A 342 21.27 -15.49 6.85
N ARG A 343 21.93 -16.64 6.72
CA ARG A 343 23.39 -16.76 6.69
C ARG A 343 23.96 -16.57 5.29
N ASP A 344 23.33 -17.18 4.30
CA ASP A 344 23.95 -17.47 3.00
C ASP A 344 23.34 -16.69 1.83
N ALA A 345 22.10 -16.19 1.95
CA ALA A 345 21.45 -15.45 0.85
C ALA A 345 22.22 -14.16 0.50
N GLN A 346 22.29 -13.87 -0.80
CA GLN A 346 22.94 -12.69 -1.37
C GLN A 346 21.87 -11.72 -1.90
N LEU A 347 21.85 -10.51 -1.34
CA LEU A 347 21.01 -9.40 -1.79
C LEU A 347 21.87 -8.35 -2.50
N ASP A 348 21.32 -7.75 -3.55
CA ASP A 348 22.03 -6.77 -4.37
C ASP A 348 22.23 -5.43 -3.65
N ASP A 349 21.28 -4.96 -2.84
CA ASP A 349 21.47 -3.75 -2.02
C ASP A 349 22.39 -4.07 -0.82
N PRO A 350 23.58 -3.45 -0.71
CA PRO A 350 24.50 -3.70 0.40
C PRO A 350 23.92 -3.38 1.79
N ARG A 351 22.96 -2.44 1.87
CA ARG A 351 22.29 -2.05 3.11
C ARG A 351 21.35 -3.15 3.57
N GLU A 352 20.58 -3.72 2.65
CA GLU A 352 19.70 -4.87 2.90
C GLU A 352 20.51 -6.10 3.26
N GLN A 353 21.60 -6.36 2.54
CA GLN A 353 22.51 -7.46 2.85
C GLN A 353 23.09 -7.36 4.27
N GLU A 354 23.50 -6.17 4.72
CA GLU A 354 23.97 -5.98 6.10
C GLU A 354 22.83 -6.08 7.12
N ALA A 355 21.63 -5.62 6.79
CA ALA A 355 20.45 -5.79 7.63
C ALA A 355 20.13 -7.28 7.84
N LEU A 356 20.17 -8.10 6.79
CA LEU A 356 19.98 -9.55 6.87
C LEU A 356 21.02 -10.20 7.79
N ARG A 357 22.31 -9.81 7.65
CA ARG A 357 23.39 -10.29 8.53
C ARG A 357 23.20 -9.87 9.98
N LYS A 358 22.65 -8.68 10.25
CA LYS A 358 22.31 -8.25 11.61
C LYS A 358 21.22 -9.13 12.22
N ILE A 359 20.17 -9.43 11.47
CA ILE A 359 19.10 -10.35 11.91
C ILE A 359 19.68 -11.75 12.21
N TYR A 360 20.50 -12.29 11.32
CA TYR A 360 21.21 -13.56 11.56
C TYR A 360 22.00 -13.56 12.87
N ARG A 361 22.83 -12.53 13.09
CA ARG A 361 23.66 -12.40 14.31
C ARG A 361 22.79 -12.30 15.56
N ALA A 362 21.65 -11.60 15.48
CA ALA A 362 20.72 -11.44 16.60
C ALA A 362 20.16 -12.78 17.08
N TYR A 363 19.65 -13.59 16.15
CA TYR A 363 19.12 -14.92 16.48
C TYR A 363 20.21 -15.91 16.90
N ARG A 364 21.40 -15.86 16.27
CA ARG A 364 22.51 -16.74 16.64
C ARG A 364 23.02 -16.52 18.07
N ARG A 365 23.00 -15.28 18.57
CA ARG A 365 23.55 -14.93 19.90
C ARG A 365 22.54 -15.02 21.04
N GLY A 366 21.30 -15.42 20.76
CA GLY A 366 20.25 -15.56 21.78
C GLY A 366 19.76 -14.22 22.35
N GLY A 367 19.89 -13.14 21.58
CA GLY A 367 19.49 -11.80 21.99
C GLY A 367 20.40 -10.75 21.37
N SER A 368 19.82 -9.88 20.55
CA SER A 368 20.41 -8.57 20.26
C SER A 368 19.51 -7.48 20.83
N ASP A 369 20.05 -6.27 20.86
CA ASP A 369 19.29 -5.06 21.10
C ASP A 369 18.04 -5.04 20.20
N ARG A 370 16.86 -4.97 20.83
CA ARG A 370 15.57 -5.02 20.12
C ARG A 370 15.49 -3.88 19.10
N ASP A 371 16.02 -2.72 19.44
CA ASP A 371 15.99 -1.54 18.58
C ASP A 371 16.82 -1.76 17.31
N GLN A 372 17.96 -2.46 17.43
CA GLN A 372 18.80 -2.81 16.28
C GLN A 372 18.18 -3.88 15.38
N THR A 373 17.48 -4.85 15.97
CA THR A 373 16.74 -5.86 15.19
C THR A 373 15.59 -5.20 14.43
N GLN A 374 14.85 -4.31 15.09
CA GLN A 374 13.76 -3.58 14.46
C GLN A 374 14.27 -2.67 13.34
N ALA A 375 15.37 -1.95 13.56
CA ALA A 375 15.99 -1.13 12.52
C ALA A 375 16.45 -1.96 11.31
N ALA A 376 16.98 -3.16 11.55
CA ALA A 376 17.34 -4.09 10.49
C ALA A 376 16.11 -4.59 9.73
N LEU A 377 15.01 -4.94 10.42
CA LEU A 377 13.75 -5.31 9.78
C LEU A 377 13.18 -4.16 8.95
N ASN A 378 13.22 -2.93 9.46
CA ASN A 378 12.76 -1.75 8.72
C ASN A 378 13.59 -1.51 7.45
N THR A 379 14.89 -1.83 7.46
CA THR A 379 15.74 -1.77 6.26
C THR A 379 15.33 -2.81 5.21
N LEU A 380 14.68 -3.90 5.64
CA LEU A 380 14.20 -4.99 4.79
C LEU A 380 12.70 -4.85 4.48
N SER A 381 12.10 -3.66 4.64
CA SER A 381 10.66 -3.46 4.49
C SER A 381 10.09 -3.98 3.18
N ARG A 382 10.83 -3.87 2.06
CA ARG A 382 10.37 -4.37 0.75
C ARG A 382 10.00 -5.86 0.72
N PHE A 383 10.53 -6.65 1.67
CA PHE A 383 10.32 -8.09 1.75
C PHE A 383 9.13 -8.50 2.64
N TRP A 384 8.55 -7.60 3.44
CA TRP A 384 7.53 -7.99 4.43
C TRP A 384 6.50 -6.91 4.76
N GLU A 385 6.83 -5.64 4.60
CA GLU A 385 5.90 -4.55 4.85
C GLU A 385 4.82 -4.54 3.78
N GLU A 386 3.59 -4.35 4.22
CA GLU A 386 2.42 -4.09 3.38
C GLU A 386 1.92 -2.69 3.70
#